data_AF-A0A9D4MIZ7-F1
#
_entry.id   AF-A0A9D4MIZ7-F1
#
_cell.length_a   1.000
_cell.length_b   1.000
_cell.length_c   1.000
_cell.angle_alpha   90.00
_cell.angle_beta   90.00
_cell.angle_gamma   90.00
#
_symmetry.space_group_name_H-M   'P 1'
#
loop_
_entity.id
_entity.type
_entity.pdbx_description
1 polymer ?
#
loop_
_entity_poly.entity_id
_entity_poly.type
_entity_poly.pdbx_seq_one_letter_code
_entity_poly.pdbx_strand_id
1 'polypeptide(L)'
;MKKTKHEHLLSTISGYLKRRHFSEGEPSQKKECKGHQPLPNMALKGSQTGEATTTNTLAFSSISGDTTLIEQQYIRLRTFLQENMKLFGTDSQALLFPVFVHMYLEMLSNGHRGNAHKFFKSHCAIFGTDTERQSILEQLSKLSSKADMISCKHVQAFKDMKYRVPLTKEKFEILHRYLKKDDNMMLLQIINHNIHLDGTFSYAIFH
;
A
#
# COMPACT_ATOMS: atom_id res chain seq x y z
N MET A 1 -37.54 -10.31 40.14
CA MET A 1 -36.65 -11.48 39.86
C MET A 1 -35.67 -11.25 38.68
N LYS A 2 -35.12 -10.03 38.46
CA LYS A 2 -34.19 -9.76 37.32
C LYS A 2 -32.71 -9.59 37.71
N LYS A 3 -32.38 -9.48 39.02
CA LYS A 3 -31.01 -9.29 39.51
C LYS A 3 -30.15 -10.57 39.45
N THR A 4 -30.77 -11.73 39.55
CA THR A 4 -30.09 -13.04 39.64
C THR A 4 -29.34 -13.43 38.36
N LYS A 5 -29.85 -13.03 37.19
CA LYS A 5 -29.20 -13.31 35.89
C LYS A 5 -27.92 -12.50 35.69
N HIS A 6 -27.91 -11.27 36.21
CA HIS A 6 -26.76 -10.37 36.11
C HIS A 6 -25.60 -10.86 36.97
N GLU A 7 -25.89 -11.31 38.20
CA GLU A 7 -24.86 -11.89 39.08
C GLU A 7 -24.28 -13.19 38.52
N HIS A 8 -25.13 -14.03 37.92
CA HIS A 8 -24.66 -15.25 37.26
C HIS A 8 -23.76 -14.96 36.05
N LEU A 9 -24.10 -13.94 35.27
CA LEU A 9 -23.29 -13.48 34.13
C LEU A 9 -21.94 -12.95 34.61
N LEU A 10 -21.91 -12.11 35.65
CA LEU A 10 -20.67 -11.61 36.24
C LEU A 10 -19.79 -12.73 36.79
N SER A 11 -20.38 -13.70 37.50
CA SER A 11 -19.65 -14.87 38.03
C SER A 11 -19.05 -15.72 36.91
N THR A 12 -19.80 -15.91 35.81
CA THR A 12 -19.32 -16.66 34.64
C THR A 12 -18.17 -15.94 33.95
N ILE A 13 -18.27 -14.62 33.76
CA ILE A 13 -17.21 -13.80 33.15
C ILE A 13 -15.96 -13.81 34.03
N SER A 14 -16.11 -13.63 35.34
CA SER A 14 -14.98 -13.67 36.29
C SER A 14 -14.27 -15.03 36.28
N GLY A 15 -15.03 -16.13 36.25
CA GLY A 15 -14.47 -17.48 36.16
C GLY A 15 -13.73 -17.72 34.84
N TYR A 16 -14.26 -17.20 33.73
CA TYR A 16 -13.63 -17.30 32.41
C TYR A 16 -12.31 -16.52 32.33
N LEU A 17 -12.31 -15.27 32.80
CA LEU A 17 -11.13 -14.40 32.83
C LEU A 17 -10.02 -15.00 33.69
N LYS A 18 -10.38 -15.54 34.87
CA LYS A 18 -9.43 -16.20 35.77
C LYS A 18 -8.81 -17.44 35.14
N ARG A 19 -9.60 -18.26 34.44
CA ARG A 19 -9.11 -19.47 33.73
C ARG A 19 -8.13 -19.15 32.61
N ARG A 20 -8.24 -17.96 32.02
CA ARG A 20 -7.38 -17.49 30.92
C ARG A 20 -6.21 -16.62 31.41
N HIS A 21 -5.94 -16.58 32.72
CA HIS A 21 -4.87 -15.78 33.33
C HIS A 21 -4.98 -14.25 33.10
N PHE A 22 -6.20 -13.73 33.01
CA PHE A 22 -6.44 -12.28 32.91
C PHE A 22 -6.63 -11.59 34.28
N SER A 23 -6.43 -12.28 35.41
CA SER A 23 -6.86 -11.79 36.74
C SER A 23 -5.79 -11.75 37.82
N GLU A 24 -4.49 -11.82 37.49
CA GLU A 24 -3.44 -11.66 38.49
C GLU A 24 -2.28 -10.83 37.94
N GLY A 25 -2.19 -9.59 38.41
CA GLY A 25 -1.19 -8.59 38.01
C GLY A 25 -1.54 -7.23 38.62
N GLU A 26 -0.96 -6.98 39.80
CA GLU A 26 -1.01 -5.76 40.63
C GLU A 26 -0.66 -4.44 39.87
N PRO A 27 -0.94 -3.27 40.47
CA PRO A 27 -1.18 -2.01 39.76
C PRO A 27 0.10 -1.27 39.41
N SER A 28 0.18 -0.72 38.19
CA SER A 28 1.13 0.33 37.85
C SER A 28 0.40 1.50 37.20
N GLN A 29 0.74 2.69 37.68
CA GLN A 29 -0.02 3.92 37.61
C GLN A 29 -0.37 4.38 36.18
N LYS A 30 -1.65 4.73 36.03
CA LYS A 30 -2.21 5.83 35.23
C LYS A 30 -1.58 6.08 33.84
N LYS A 31 -2.31 5.68 32.80
CA LYS A 31 -2.79 6.64 31.80
C LYS A 31 -4.24 6.32 31.47
N GLU A 32 -5.12 7.09 32.09
CA GLU A 32 -6.51 7.22 31.66
C GLU A 32 -6.55 7.63 30.18
N CYS A 33 -7.42 7.01 29.39
CA CYS A 33 -8.54 7.78 28.87
C CYS A 33 -9.71 6.87 28.47
N LYS A 34 -10.77 6.97 29.26
CA LYS A 34 -12.14 6.59 28.92
C LYS A 34 -12.61 7.42 27.73
N GLY A 35 -13.48 6.86 26.89
CA GLY A 35 -14.31 7.70 26.04
C GLY A 35 -15.01 7.01 24.91
N HIS A 36 -15.92 6.08 25.21
CA HIS A 36 -17.12 6.00 24.38
C HIS A 36 -17.77 7.40 24.41
N GLN A 37 -17.95 8.02 23.24
CA GLN A 37 -18.95 9.07 23.07
C GLN A 37 -20.01 8.59 22.08
N PRO A 38 -21.30 8.89 22.32
CA PRO A 38 -22.36 8.62 21.37
C PRO A 38 -22.26 9.58 20.16
N LEU A 39 -22.61 9.08 18.97
CA LEU A 39 -22.71 9.84 17.70
C LEU A 39 -23.71 11.01 17.83
N PRO A 40 -23.68 12.08 16.98
CA PRO A 40 -22.95 12.25 15.72
C PRO A 40 -22.16 13.59 15.61
N ASN A 41 -21.07 13.62 14.84
CA ASN A 41 -20.63 14.83 14.16
C ASN A 41 -19.74 14.48 12.96
N MET A 42 -20.35 14.51 11.77
CA MET A 42 -19.66 14.68 10.51
C MET A 42 -19.02 16.07 10.50
N ALA A 43 -17.73 16.16 10.76
CA ALA A 43 -16.94 17.32 10.37
C ALA A 43 -15.52 16.84 10.05
N LEU A 44 -15.24 16.66 8.76
CA LEU A 44 -13.88 16.47 8.27
C LEU A 44 -13.07 17.71 8.66
N LYS A 45 -12.18 17.55 9.64
CA LYS A 45 -11.08 18.48 9.88
C LYS A 45 -9.84 17.64 10.19
N GLY A 46 -9.25 17.10 9.13
CA GLY A 46 -7.98 16.41 9.19
C GLY A 46 -6.85 17.41 9.41
N SER A 47 -6.39 17.53 10.65
CA SER A 47 -5.08 18.08 10.98
C SER A 47 -4.24 16.97 11.60
N GLN A 48 -3.20 16.59 10.85
CA GLN A 48 -1.87 16.12 11.29
C GLN A 48 -1.77 15.31 12.58
N THR A 49 -1.27 14.08 12.45
CA THR A 49 0.02 13.69 13.04
C THR A 49 0.60 12.56 12.21
N GLY A 50 1.78 12.79 11.64
CA GLY A 50 2.55 11.75 10.98
C GLY A 50 3.16 10.83 12.01
N GLU A 51 2.63 9.62 12.14
CA GLU A 51 3.36 8.45 12.61
C GLU A 51 2.93 7.27 11.73
N ALA A 52 3.71 7.04 10.67
CA ALA A 52 3.53 5.94 9.76
C ALA A 52 4.14 4.68 10.37
N THR A 53 3.42 3.97 11.24
CA THR A 53 3.59 2.52 11.41
C THR A 53 2.31 1.97 12.04
N THR A 54 1.73 0.92 11.46
CA THR A 54 0.51 0.17 11.83
C THR A 54 -0.84 0.60 11.21
N THR A 55 -1.15 1.88 11.03
CA THR A 55 -2.42 2.30 10.37
C THR A 55 -2.45 2.04 8.86
N ASN A 56 -1.28 2.02 8.21
CA ASN A 56 -1.18 1.83 6.76
C ASN A 56 -1.49 0.40 6.29
N THR A 57 -1.29 -0.61 7.15
CA THR A 57 -1.48 -2.02 6.78
C THR A 57 -2.96 -2.37 6.57
N LEU A 58 -3.85 -1.81 7.40
CA LEU A 58 -5.31 -2.00 7.26
C LEU A 58 -5.90 -1.18 6.10
N ALA A 59 -5.37 0.00 5.82
CA ALA A 59 -5.77 0.79 4.65
C ALA A 59 -5.37 0.09 3.34
N PHE A 60 -4.21 -0.55 3.31
CA PHE A 60 -3.73 -1.27 2.13
C PHE A 60 -4.58 -2.50 1.80
N SER A 61 -4.96 -3.33 2.78
CA SER A 61 -5.87 -4.45 2.55
C SER A 61 -7.25 -4.01 2.04
N SER A 62 -7.70 -2.81 2.45
CA SER A 62 -8.97 -2.23 2.02
C SER A 62 -8.92 -1.68 0.58
N ILE A 63 -7.81 -1.03 0.19
CA ILE A 63 -7.65 -0.39 -1.13
C ILE A 63 -7.23 -1.41 -2.20
N SER A 64 -6.46 -2.44 -1.83
CA SER A 64 -5.98 -3.47 -2.76
C SER A 64 -7.12 -4.24 -3.47
N GLY A 65 -8.30 -4.35 -2.86
CA GLY A 65 -9.44 -5.06 -3.43
C GLY A 65 -10.18 -4.31 -4.55
N ASP A 66 -10.05 -2.99 -4.63
CA ASP A 66 -10.78 -2.20 -5.65
C ASP A 66 -9.89 -1.89 -6.85
N THR A 67 -10.08 -2.69 -7.90
CA THR A 67 -9.38 -2.52 -9.18
C THR A 67 -9.58 -1.15 -9.85
N THR A 68 -10.70 -0.47 -9.57
CA THR A 68 -10.95 0.86 -10.14
C THR A 68 -10.09 1.92 -9.47
N LEU A 69 -9.89 1.82 -8.15
CA LEU A 69 -8.99 2.69 -7.40
C LEU A 69 -7.54 2.48 -7.82
N ILE A 70 -7.12 1.22 -8.02
CA ILE A 70 -5.78 0.90 -8.55
C ILE A 70 -5.53 1.62 -9.89
N GLU A 71 -6.46 1.47 -10.83
CA GLU A 71 -6.34 2.10 -12.15
C GLU A 71 -6.36 3.63 -12.07
N GLN A 72 -7.24 4.22 -11.24
CA GLN A 72 -7.29 5.67 -11.03
C GLN A 72 -6.00 6.23 -10.42
N GLN A 73 -5.42 5.54 -9.43
CA GLN A 73 -4.14 5.91 -8.82
C GLN A 73 -3.03 5.92 -9.88
N TYR A 74 -2.97 4.86 -10.71
CA TYR A 74 -2.01 4.76 -11.80
C TYR A 74 -2.14 5.91 -12.81
N ILE A 75 -3.37 6.20 -13.26
CA ILE A 75 -3.64 7.28 -14.21
C ILE A 75 -3.24 8.64 -13.63
N ARG A 76 -3.52 8.88 -12.34
CA ARG A 76 -3.11 10.12 -11.65
C ARG A 76 -1.59 10.27 -11.58
N LEU A 77 -0.86 9.21 -11.20
CA LEU A 77 0.61 9.24 -11.22
C LEU A 77 1.15 9.52 -12.63
N ARG A 78 0.60 8.83 -13.63
CA ARG A 78 1.00 9.03 -15.02
C ARG A 78 0.77 10.47 -15.47
N THR A 79 -0.38 11.04 -15.16
CA THR A 79 -0.73 12.43 -15.50
C THR A 79 0.22 13.40 -14.81
N PHE A 80 0.48 13.22 -13.53
CA PHE A 80 1.46 14.01 -12.78
C PHE A 80 2.86 13.98 -13.42
N LEU A 81 3.34 12.80 -13.83
CA LEU A 81 4.64 12.66 -14.49
C LEU A 81 4.65 13.29 -15.89
N GLN A 82 3.53 13.27 -16.61
CA GLN A 82 3.38 13.95 -17.90
C GLN A 82 3.37 15.47 -17.76
N GLU A 83 2.70 16.01 -16.75
CA GLU A 83 2.73 17.45 -16.44
C GLU A 83 4.14 17.91 -16.08
N ASN A 84 4.93 17.05 -15.44
CA ASN A 84 6.31 17.31 -15.06
C ASN A 84 7.33 16.69 -16.04
N MET A 85 6.93 16.40 -17.29
CA MET A 85 7.77 15.67 -18.26
C MET A 85 9.11 16.38 -18.53
N LYS A 86 9.15 17.71 -18.51
CA LYS A 86 10.40 18.48 -18.68
C LYS A 86 11.43 18.19 -17.60
N LEU A 87 10.97 17.88 -16.38
CA LEU A 87 11.83 17.56 -15.24
C LEU A 87 12.16 16.07 -15.20
N PHE A 88 11.16 15.20 -15.35
CA PHE A 88 11.36 13.75 -15.22
C PHE A 88 11.96 13.11 -16.48
N GLY A 89 11.62 13.57 -17.68
CA GLY A 89 12.16 13.03 -18.93
C GLY A 89 12.05 11.51 -19.01
N THR A 90 13.17 10.82 -19.21
CA THR A 90 13.28 9.36 -19.25
C THR A 90 12.99 8.68 -17.91
N ASP A 91 13.16 9.38 -16.80
CA ASP A 91 12.96 8.84 -15.45
C ASP A 91 11.48 8.57 -15.17
N SER A 92 10.58 9.26 -15.90
CA SER A 92 9.13 9.04 -15.80
C SER A 92 8.76 7.58 -16.12
N GLN A 93 9.32 7.02 -17.20
CA GLN A 93 9.08 5.63 -17.58
C GLN A 93 9.80 4.64 -16.67
N ALA A 94 11.00 5.01 -16.19
CA ALA A 94 11.74 4.20 -15.22
C ALA A 94 10.97 4.07 -13.89
N LEU A 95 10.21 5.09 -13.48
CA LEU A 95 9.33 5.01 -12.31
C LEU A 95 8.00 4.32 -12.61
N LEU A 96 7.37 4.62 -13.76
CA LEU A 96 6.05 4.07 -14.10
C LEU A 96 6.07 2.56 -14.33
N PHE A 97 7.17 2.02 -14.85
CA PHE A 97 7.26 0.60 -15.18
C PHE A 97 7.11 -0.31 -13.95
N PRO A 98 7.95 -0.19 -12.90
CA PRO A 98 7.79 -1.03 -11.71
C PRO A 98 6.43 -0.81 -11.03
N VAL A 99 5.93 0.42 -10.95
CA VAL A 99 4.60 0.70 -10.39
C VAL A 99 3.50 -0.05 -11.17
N PHE A 100 3.54 0.01 -12.50
CA PHE A 100 2.61 -0.73 -13.37
C PHE A 100 2.65 -2.24 -13.11
N VAL A 101 3.85 -2.83 -13.04
CA VAL A 101 4.01 -4.26 -12.79
C VAL A 101 3.42 -4.64 -11.42
N HIS A 102 3.76 -3.91 -10.36
CA HIS A 102 3.25 -4.23 -9.02
C HIS A 102 1.73 -4.08 -8.91
N MET A 103 1.14 -3.04 -9.51
CA MET A 103 -0.31 -2.87 -9.55
C MET A 103 -0.99 -4.02 -10.31
N TYR A 104 -0.44 -4.45 -11.45
CA TYR A 104 -0.95 -5.59 -12.19
C TYR A 104 -0.90 -6.89 -11.36
N LEU A 105 0.22 -7.15 -10.69
CA LEU A 105 0.39 -8.32 -9.83
C LEU A 105 -0.54 -8.30 -8.61
N GLU A 106 -0.81 -7.11 -8.06
CA GLU A 106 -1.78 -6.93 -6.98
C GLU A 106 -3.21 -7.27 -7.42
N MET A 107 -3.64 -6.76 -8.58
CA MET A 107 -4.95 -7.10 -9.15
C MET A 107 -5.10 -8.60 -9.42
N LEU A 108 -4.06 -9.26 -9.94
CA LEU A 108 -4.03 -10.72 -10.15
C LEU A 108 -4.07 -11.48 -8.82
N SER A 109 -3.34 -11.02 -7.81
CA SER A 109 -3.27 -11.63 -6.48
C SER A 109 -4.60 -11.62 -5.75
N ASN A 110 -5.46 -10.66 -6.08
CA ASN A 110 -6.81 -10.48 -5.54
C ASN A 110 -7.89 -11.18 -6.38
N GLY A 111 -7.49 -11.91 -7.43
CA GLY A 111 -8.39 -12.71 -8.27
C GLY A 111 -9.12 -11.92 -9.36
N HIS A 112 -8.83 -10.63 -9.53
CA HIS A 112 -9.48 -9.78 -10.54
C HIS A 112 -8.83 -9.89 -11.92
N ARG A 113 -8.75 -11.12 -12.46
CA ARG A 113 -8.06 -11.42 -13.74
C ARG A 113 -8.53 -10.53 -14.90
N GLY A 114 -9.85 -10.37 -15.08
CA GLY A 114 -10.41 -9.58 -16.19
C GLY A 114 -9.97 -8.12 -16.16
N ASN A 115 -10.07 -7.49 -14.99
CA ASN A 115 -9.67 -6.09 -14.80
C ASN A 115 -8.15 -5.92 -14.92
N ALA A 116 -7.37 -6.86 -14.39
CA ALA A 116 -5.92 -6.87 -14.55
C ALA A 116 -5.50 -6.93 -16.03
N HIS A 117 -6.13 -7.79 -16.84
CA HIS A 117 -5.80 -7.89 -18.27
C HIS A 117 -6.23 -6.64 -19.05
N LYS A 118 -7.36 -6.01 -18.68
CA LYS A 118 -7.79 -4.74 -19.26
C LYS A 118 -6.80 -3.63 -18.93
N PHE A 119 -6.39 -3.52 -17.67
CA PHE A 119 -5.36 -2.59 -17.21
C PHE A 119 -4.04 -2.80 -17.96
N PHE A 120 -3.61 -4.06 -18.10
CA PHE A 120 -2.39 -4.43 -18.83
C PHE A 120 -2.43 -3.92 -20.27
N LYS A 121 -3.49 -4.28 -21.03
CA LYS A 121 -3.63 -3.87 -22.44
C LYS A 121 -3.70 -2.35 -22.62
N SER A 122 -4.29 -1.64 -21.66
CA SER A 122 -4.50 -0.19 -21.75
C SER A 122 -3.22 0.61 -21.50
N HIS A 123 -2.27 0.05 -20.75
CA HIS A 123 -1.11 0.80 -20.27
C HIS A 123 0.25 0.21 -20.66
N CYS A 124 0.34 -1.05 -21.11
CA CYS A 124 1.63 -1.68 -21.44
C CYS A 124 2.34 -1.04 -22.64
N ALA A 125 1.59 -0.45 -23.58
CA ALA A 125 2.12 0.06 -24.86
C ALA A 125 3.20 1.14 -24.67
N ILE A 126 3.16 1.90 -23.57
CA ILE A 126 4.12 2.98 -23.31
C ILE A 126 5.54 2.48 -22.99
N PHE A 127 5.70 1.19 -22.65
CA PHE A 127 6.98 0.60 -22.23
C PHE A 127 7.68 -0.19 -23.33
N GLY A 128 7.09 -0.26 -24.53
CA GLY A 128 7.53 -1.16 -25.61
C GLY A 128 8.86 -0.82 -26.29
N THR A 129 9.56 0.24 -25.89
CA THR A 129 10.83 0.68 -26.50
C THR A 129 12.06 -0.03 -25.93
N ASP A 130 11.92 -0.72 -24.79
CA ASP A 130 13.02 -1.35 -24.06
C ASP A 130 12.88 -2.87 -24.10
N THR A 131 13.89 -3.57 -24.62
CA THR A 131 13.90 -5.02 -24.82
C THR A 131 13.76 -5.81 -23.51
N GLU A 132 14.38 -5.34 -22.43
CA GLU A 132 14.29 -5.98 -21.10
C GLU A 132 12.86 -5.86 -20.55
N ARG A 133 12.26 -4.67 -20.69
CA ARG A 133 10.87 -4.44 -20.28
C ARG A 133 9.90 -5.25 -21.11
N GLN A 134 10.11 -5.37 -22.43
CA GLN A 134 9.29 -6.22 -23.29
C GLN A 134 9.31 -7.68 -22.85
N SER A 135 10.48 -8.24 -22.54
CA SER A 135 10.60 -9.61 -22.04
C SER A 135 9.76 -9.83 -20.78
N ILE A 136 9.82 -8.89 -19.82
CA ILE A 136 8.98 -8.95 -18.61
C ILE A 136 7.49 -8.85 -18.96
N LEU A 137 7.09 -7.93 -19.84
CA LEU A 137 5.69 -7.77 -20.27
C LEU A 137 5.15 -9.04 -20.94
N GLU A 138 5.95 -9.72 -21.76
CA GLU A 138 5.56 -11.00 -22.35
C GLU A 138 5.32 -12.06 -21.29
N GLN A 139 6.17 -12.14 -20.26
CA GLN A 139 5.95 -13.07 -19.15
C GLN A 139 4.68 -12.72 -18.35
N LEU A 140 4.47 -11.43 -18.07
CA LEU A 140 3.27 -10.94 -17.36
C LEU A 140 1.97 -11.23 -18.12
N SER A 141 2.00 -11.16 -19.45
CA SER A 141 0.85 -11.43 -20.32
C SER A 141 0.36 -12.89 -20.26
N LYS A 142 1.25 -13.82 -19.88
CA LYS A 142 0.95 -15.26 -19.76
C LYS A 142 0.36 -15.61 -18.40
N LEU A 143 0.41 -14.72 -17.42
CA LEU A 143 -0.08 -14.98 -16.07
C LEU A 143 -1.61 -14.92 -16.05
N SER A 144 -2.23 -15.95 -15.47
CA SER A 144 -3.68 -16.04 -15.36
C SER A 144 -4.18 -16.14 -13.94
N SER A 145 -3.35 -16.65 -13.03
CA SER A 145 -3.74 -16.94 -11.66
C SER A 145 -2.63 -16.58 -10.67
N LYS A 146 -3.00 -16.54 -9.38
CA LYS A 146 -2.05 -16.40 -8.28
C LYS A 146 -1.05 -17.57 -8.23
N ALA A 147 -1.46 -18.77 -8.65
CA ALA A 147 -0.57 -19.93 -8.72
C ALA A 147 0.51 -19.75 -9.80
N ASP A 148 0.15 -19.20 -10.97
CA ASP A 148 1.10 -18.89 -12.05
C ASP A 148 2.13 -17.86 -11.60
N MET A 149 1.69 -16.89 -10.79
CA MET A 149 2.56 -15.87 -10.24
C MET A 149 3.62 -16.47 -9.28
N ILE A 150 3.23 -17.48 -8.49
CA ILE A 150 4.13 -18.18 -7.56
C ILE A 150 5.11 -19.07 -8.31
N SER A 151 4.65 -19.76 -9.37
CA SER A 151 5.50 -20.66 -10.16
C SER A 151 6.43 -19.93 -11.14
N CYS A 152 6.07 -18.71 -11.57
CA CYS A 152 6.86 -17.94 -12.50
C CYS A 152 8.10 -17.31 -11.83
N LYS A 153 9.27 -17.88 -12.11
CA LYS A 153 10.57 -17.41 -11.58
C LYS A 153 10.86 -15.94 -11.91
N HIS A 154 10.50 -15.47 -13.11
CA HIS A 154 10.73 -14.08 -13.52
C HIS A 154 9.94 -13.10 -12.65
N VAL A 155 8.71 -13.44 -12.27
CA VAL A 155 7.88 -12.59 -11.42
C VAL A 155 8.41 -12.56 -9.99
N GLN A 156 8.84 -13.71 -9.46
CA GLN A 156 9.47 -13.76 -8.14
C GLN A 156 10.77 -12.94 -8.12
N ALA A 157 11.64 -13.14 -9.11
CA ALA A 157 12.87 -12.36 -9.25
C ALA A 157 12.59 -10.85 -9.35
N PHE A 158 11.55 -10.44 -10.07
CA PHE A 158 11.14 -9.04 -10.15
C PHE A 158 10.67 -8.49 -8.80
N LYS A 159 9.91 -9.28 -8.01
CA LYS A 159 9.46 -8.89 -6.67
C LYS A 159 10.61 -8.79 -5.67
N ASP A 160 11.61 -9.65 -5.81
CA ASP A 160 12.77 -9.68 -4.92
C ASP A 160 13.78 -8.58 -5.26
N MET A 161 13.80 -8.12 -6.50
CA MET A 161 14.68 -7.04 -6.95
C MET A 161 14.06 -5.68 -6.66
N LYS A 162 14.73 -4.87 -5.83
CA LYS A 162 14.35 -3.45 -5.68
C LYS A 162 14.70 -2.70 -6.96
N TYR A 163 13.70 -2.23 -7.69
CA TYR A 163 13.91 -1.50 -8.93
C TYR A 163 14.59 -0.16 -8.61
N ARG A 164 15.79 0.05 -9.15
CA ARG A 164 16.61 1.23 -8.85
C ARG A 164 16.29 2.34 -9.85
N VAL A 165 15.79 3.48 -9.34
CA VAL A 165 15.51 4.66 -10.15
C VAL A 165 16.39 5.81 -9.66
N PRO A 166 17.44 6.21 -10.41
CA PRO A 166 18.23 7.37 -10.06
C PRO A 166 17.38 8.63 -10.25
N LEU A 167 17.16 9.38 -9.17
CA LEU A 167 16.45 10.65 -9.20
C LEU A 167 17.33 11.76 -8.62
N THR A 168 17.30 12.93 -9.25
CA THR A 168 17.88 14.12 -8.63
C THR A 168 17.06 14.51 -7.39
N LYS A 169 17.69 15.26 -6.47
CA LYS A 169 17.02 15.76 -5.25
C LYS A 169 15.69 16.45 -5.56
N GLU A 170 15.70 17.31 -6.57
CA GLU A 170 14.55 18.08 -6.99
C GLU A 170 13.38 17.17 -7.45
N LYS A 171 13.67 16.16 -8.28
CA LYS A 171 12.68 15.18 -8.73
C LYS A 171 12.11 14.38 -7.56
N PHE A 172 12.96 13.99 -6.62
CA PHE A 172 12.55 13.27 -5.42
C PHE A 172 11.61 14.10 -4.54
N GLU A 173 11.96 15.35 -4.24
CA GLU A 173 11.12 16.23 -3.40
C GLU A 173 9.75 16.51 -4.02
N ILE A 174 9.71 16.72 -5.34
CA ILE A 174 8.46 16.95 -6.08
C ILE A 174 7.59 15.68 -6.07
N LEU A 175 8.19 14.51 -6.34
CA LEU A 175 7.49 13.22 -6.27
C LEU A 175 6.98 12.95 -4.85
N HIS A 176 7.82 13.14 -3.84
CA HIS A 176 7.47 12.91 -2.44
C HIS A 176 6.34 13.82 -1.97
N ARG A 177 6.35 15.11 -2.37
CA ARG A 177 5.25 16.04 -2.11
C ARG A 177 3.95 15.58 -2.77
N TYR A 178 4.00 15.03 -3.98
CA TYR A 178 2.84 14.46 -4.65
C TYR A 178 2.31 13.23 -3.89
N LEU A 179 3.20 12.29 -3.51
CA LEU A 179 2.81 11.06 -2.81
C LEU A 179 2.24 11.31 -1.40
N LYS A 180 2.61 12.43 -0.78
CA LYS A 180 2.06 12.87 0.52
C LYS A 180 0.68 13.52 0.43
N LYS A 181 0.19 13.86 -0.77
CA LYS A 181 -1.19 14.35 -0.92
C LYS A 181 -2.18 13.24 -0.55
N ASP A 182 -3.34 13.65 -0.05
CA ASP A 182 -4.43 12.74 0.29
C ASP A 182 -4.78 11.85 -0.92
N ASP A 183 -5.09 10.58 -0.63
CA ASP A 183 -5.48 9.55 -1.62
C ASP A 183 -4.35 8.88 -2.45
N ASN A 184 -3.07 9.00 -2.07
CA ASN A 184 -1.94 8.32 -2.74
C ASN A 184 -1.30 7.16 -1.92
N MET A 185 -1.99 6.65 -0.90
CA MET A 185 -1.42 5.66 0.04
C MET A 185 -0.93 4.38 -0.63
N MET A 186 -1.67 3.84 -1.60
CA MET A 186 -1.24 2.66 -2.35
C MET A 186 0.05 2.91 -3.13
N LEU A 187 0.11 4.03 -3.87
CA LEU A 187 1.31 4.42 -4.61
C LEU A 187 2.52 4.59 -3.69
N LEU A 188 2.33 5.27 -2.56
CA LEU A 188 3.39 5.48 -1.58
C LEU A 188 3.92 4.14 -1.04
N GLN A 189 3.04 3.18 -0.74
CA GLN A 189 3.44 1.84 -0.29
C GLN A 189 4.20 1.07 -1.38
N ILE A 190 3.67 1.03 -2.60
CA ILE A 190 4.31 0.33 -3.73
C ILE A 190 5.71 0.91 -3.99
N ILE A 191 5.84 2.24 -4.05
CA ILE A 191 7.11 2.91 -4.30
C ILE A 191 8.08 2.67 -3.13
N ASN A 192 7.64 2.83 -1.88
CA ASN A 192 8.52 2.67 -0.72
C ASN A 192 9.00 1.22 -0.52
N HIS A 193 8.17 0.22 -0.84
CA HIS A 193 8.52 -1.18 -0.67
C HIS A 193 9.36 -1.74 -1.82
N ASN A 194 9.01 -1.38 -3.06
CA ASN A 194 9.54 -2.06 -4.25
C ASN A 194 10.54 -1.23 -5.05
N ILE A 195 10.62 0.08 -4.82
CA ILE A 195 11.46 0.99 -5.61
C ILE A 195 12.52 1.61 -4.72
N HIS A 196 13.78 1.45 -5.13
CA HIS A 196 14.88 2.18 -4.51
C HIS A 196 15.09 3.47 -5.29
N LEU A 197 14.66 4.58 -4.69
CA LEU A 197 14.94 5.91 -5.22
C LEU A 197 16.35 6.30 -4.80
N ASP A 198 17.32 6.14 -5.70
CA ASP A 198 18.65 6.69 -5.46
C ASP A 198 18.57 8.19 -5.61
N GLY A 199 18.33 8.88 -4.51
CA GLY A 199 18.93 10.19 -4.35
C GLY A 199 20.43 9.96 -4.21
N THR A 200 21.27 10.64 -4.98
CA THR A 200 22.69 10.79 -4.66
C THR A 200 22.85 11.56 -3.36
N PHE A 201 22.47 10.93 -2.24
CA PHE A 201 22.73 11.36 -0.88
C PHE A 201 23.03 10.11 -0.07
N SER A 202 24.32 9.79 -0.02
CA SER A 202 24.90 9.29 1.21
C SER A 202 24.54 10.29 2.30
N TYR A 203 23.51 10.02 3.09
CA TYR A 203 23.43 10.29 4.52
C TYR A 203 22.12 9.69 5.03
N ALA A 204 22.30 8.66 5.83
CA ALA A 204 21.35 8.10 6.78
C ALA A 204 20.28 9.09 7.23
N ILE A 205 19.00 8.82 6.94
CA ILE A 205 17.86 8.97 7.86
C ILE A 205 16.74 8.04 7.38
N PHE A 206 16.69 6.85 7.95
CA PHE A 206 15.44 6.19 8.30
C PHE A 206 15.68 5.61 9.70
N HIS A 207 15.38 6.43 10.71
CA HIS A 207 15.28 6.03 12.09
C HIS A 207 13.95 6.55 12.64
#